data_AF-A0A3R7H3Q9-F1
#
_entry.id   AF-A0A3R7H3Q9-F1
#
_cell.length_a   1.000
_cell.length_b   1.000
_cell.length_c   1.000
_cell.angle_alpha   90.00
_cell.angle_beta   90.00
_cell.angle_gamma   90.00
#
_symmetry.space_group_name_H-M   'P 1'
#
loop_
_entity.id
_entity.type
_entity.pdbx_description
1 polymer ?
#
loop_
_entity_poly.entity_id
_entity_poly.type
_entity_poly.pdbx_seq_one_letter_code
_entity_poly.pdbx_strand_id
1 'polypeptide(L)'
;MHFKQRDGVDFQFTNIFDPSISQERVFDEVCLDIVHSALDGYNGTILAYGQTGSGKTYTITGGEHYADRGIIPRVLSTIFEEFEKRPNMRYSCYISYLEIYNENVYDLLDRSHTDRPIEEWTKVLLMDDDEGDMHFRNLGVFEAISEEEALNLLFLGNMNRVTSDTPMNQVILSLRSKRNAVSKTYHVPYRNSMLTSVLRGSLGGNCKSVFIATLNPESDFVDESISTCRFMQRCSEVTVDVAVNSEVDTEKRLETVEKVNAELERTNAELQARAVKLENDIETQALQFAKKEEQWKQRLALTQEETQTALEAAKSARDQSELSDKKVDWIRLFVKYGRYGKPHVRFVWCSADLEYLNYRAVESTNPKATIPTRSIKRVCIGQETRVFERAKQPARAPHCFSVEYEENRTLDLEIADGESPEVKHTKRGDWAEALQFLIKL
;
A
#
# COMPACT_ATOMS: atom_id res chain seq x y z
N MET A 1 67.25 38.06 -25.80
CA MET A 1 66.55 38.13 -24.50
C MET A 1 66.37 36.72 -24.00
N HIS A 2 66.91 36.37 -22.83
CA HIS A 2 66.65 35.08 -22.19
C HIS A 2 65.18 35.04 -21.76
N PHE A 3 64.39 34.15 -22.35
CA PHE A 3 63.13 33.72 -21.75
C PHE A 3 63.49 33.01 -20.45
N LYS A 4 63.29 33.68 -19.31
CA LYS A 4 63.25 32.99 -18.02
C LYS A 4 62.12 31.97 -18.12
N GLN A 5 62.46 30.69 -18.05
CA GLN A 5 61.54 29.60 -17.80
C GLN A 5 60.71 30.02 -16.57
N ARG A 6 59.43 30.36 -16.74
CA ARG A 6 58.55 30.56 -15.59
C ARG A 6 58.48 29.20 -14.89
N ASP A 7 58.80 29.16 -13.60
CA ASP A 7 58.62 27.94 -12.80
C ASP A 7 57.18 27.46 -13.00
N GLY A 8 57.01 26.19 -13.36
CA GLY A 8 55.68 25.59 -13.54
C GLY A 8 54.88 25.68 -12.24
N VAL A 9 53.59 26.00 -12.35
CA VAL A 9 52.67 26.02 -11.20
C VAL A 9 51.72 24.85 -11.35
N ASP A 10 51.79 23.92 -10.41
CA ASP A 10 50.94 22.74 -10.40
C ASP A 10 49.68 22.99 -9.56
N PHE A 11 48.53 22.53 -10.06
CA PHE A 11 47.25 22.58 -9.38
C PHE A 11 46.62 21.20 -9.32
N GLN A 12 45.92 20.91 -8.23
CA GLN A 12 45.16 19.68 -8.06
C GLN A 12 43.67 19.99 -8.02
N PHE A 13 42.91 19.22 -8.78
CA PHE A 13 41.45 19.27 -8.87
C PHE A 13 40.91 17.84 -8.88
N THR A 14 39.65 17.65 -8.48
CA THR A 14 38.98 16.35 -8.51
C THR A 14 38.93 15.79 -9.94
N ASN A 15 38.56 16.63 -10.90
CA ASN A 15 38.49 16.30 -12.32
C ASN A 15 39.15 17.42 -13.13
N ILE A 16 39.76 17.05 -14.26
CA ILE A 16 40.32 17.99 -15.24
C ILE A 16 39.83 17.54 -16.60
N PHE A 17 39.20 18.45 -17.33
CA PHE A 17 38.62 18.17 -18.64
C PHE A 17 39.37 18.92 -19.73
N ASP A 18 39.60 18.23 -20.84
CA ASP A 18 40.19 18.81 -22.03
C ASP A 18 39.11 19.35 -23.00
N PRO A 19 39.47 20.20 -23.97
CA PRO A 19 38.50 20.82 -24.89
C PRO A 19 37.71 19.83 -25.77
N SER A 20 38.11 18.56 -25.88
CA SER A 20 37.39 17.56 -26.68
C SER A 20 36.22 16.90 -25.93
N ILE A 21 36.09 17.16 -24.62
CA ILE A 21 34.99 16.58 -23.84
C ILE A 21 33.63 17.15 -24.30
N SER A 22 32.60 16.30 -24.27
CA SER A 22 31.23 16.74 -24.53
C SER A 22 30.58 17.35 -23.29
N GLN A 23 29.61 18.23 -23.52
CA GLN A 23 28.79 18.83 -22.46
C GLN A 23 28.03 17.78 -21.64
N GLU A 24 27.63 16.68 -22.28
CA GLU A 24 26.98 15.54 -21.64
C GLU A 24 27.91 14.87 -20.62
N ARG A 25 29.15 14.57 -21.02
CA ARG A 25 30.12 13.94 -20.12
C ARG A 25 30.49 14.83 -18.94
N VAL A 26 30.63 16.15 -19.17
CA VAL A 26 30.84 17.11 -18.08
C VAL A 26 29.66 17.09 -17.11
N PHE A 27 28.42 17.08 -17.61
CA PHE A 27 27.23 17.01 -16.76
C PHE A 27 27.17 15.71 -15.95
N ASP A 28 27.36 14.56 -16.60
CA ASP A 28 27.27 13.24 -15.97
C ASP A 28 28.31 13.06 -14.86
N GLU A 29 29.56 13.49 -15.10
CA GLU A 29 30.66 13.27 -14.16
C GLU A 29 30.69 14.29 -13.00
N VAL A 30 30.05 15.45 -13.15
CA VAL A 30 30.23 16.58 -12.22
C VAL A 30 28.93 17.04 -11.56
N CYS A 31 27.81 16.97 -12.27
CA CYS A 31 26.57 17.61 -11.86
C CYS A 31 25.48 16.62 -11.45
N LEU A 32 25.49 15.40 -12.00
CA LEU A 32 24.43 14.42 -11.79
C LEU A 32 24.22 14.07 -10.30
N ASP A 33 25.31 13.91 -9.54
CA ASP A 33 25.26 13.66 -8.10
C ASP A 33 24.58 14.78 -7.29
N ILE A 34 24.73 16.03 -7.74
CA ILE A 34 24.08 17.19 -7.13
C ILE A 34 22.58 17.18 -7.41
N VAL A 35 22.18 16.82 -8.63
CA VAL A 35 20.76 16.70 -9.01
C VAL A 35 20.08 15.61 -8.18
N HIS A 36 20.67 14.42 -8.08
CA HIS A 36 20.11 13.34 -7.27
C HIS A 36 20.06 13.70 -5.78
N SER A 37 21.12 14.33 -5.26
CA SER A 37 21.12 14.82 -3.88
C SER A 37 19.99 15.83 -3.63
N ALA A 38 19.72 16.72 -4.59
CA ALA A 38 18.65 17.70 -4.48
C ALA A 38 17.27 17.03 -4.39
N LEU A 39 17.04 15.98 -5.19
CA LEU A 39 15.81 15.18 -5.16
C LEU A 39 15.64 14.39 -3.85
N ASP A 40 16.74 14.07 -3.18
CA ASP A 40 16.74 13.42 -1.87
C ASP A 40 16.62 14.42 -0.70
N GLY A 41 16.41 15.71 -1.00
CA GLY A 41 16.12 16.76 -0.03
C GLY A 41 17.32 17.58 0.44
N TYR A 42 18.51 17.42 -0.17
CA TYR A 42 19.65 18.29 0.10
C TYR A 42 19.57 19.59 -0.71
N ASN A 43 20.17 20.68 -0.21
CA ASN A 43 20.41 21.83 -1.08
C ASN A 43 21.59 21.53 -2.02
N GLY A 44 21.47 21.90 -3.29
CA GLY A 44 22.50 21.73 -4.31
C GLY A 44 22.88 23.06 -4.96
N THR A 45 24.17 23.28 -5.23
CA THR A 45 24.65 24.44 -5.99
C THR A 45 25.71 24.03 -7.01
N ILE A 46 25.57 24.50 -8.25
CA ILE A 46 26.57 24.34 -9.30
C ILE A 46 26.99 25.73 -9.76
N LEU A 47 28.29 26.03 -9.72
CA LEU A 47 28.82 27.35 -10.06
C LEU A 47 29.98 27.27 -11.05
N ALA A 48 29.88 27.99 -12.16
CA ALA A 48 30.99 28.17 -13.09
C ALA A 48 31.75 29.47 -12.81
N TYR A 49 33.08 29.38 -12.66
CA TYR A 49 33.96 30.50 -12.40
C TYR A 49 35.12 30.56 -13.39
N GLY A 50 35.55 31.77 -13.75
CA GLY A 50 36.59 31.99 -14.76
C GLY A 50 36.52 33.38 -15.37
N GLN A 51 37.57 33.76 -16.09
CA GLN A 51 37.63 35.05 -16.79
C GLN A 51 36.58 35.17 -17.91
N THR A 52 36.31 36.38 -18.38
CA THR A 52 35.43 36.56 -19.55
C THR A 52 36.01 35.85 -20.77
N GLY A 53 35.15 35.15 -21.52
CA GLY A 53 35.57 34.37 -22.69
C GLY A 53 36.16 32.99 -22.38
N SER A 54 36.31 32.58 -21.12
CA SER A 54 36.82 31.24 -20.77
C SER A 54 35.84 30.08 -21.01
N GLY A 55 34.58 30.37 -21.34
CA GLY A 55 33.56 29.34 -21.60
C GLY A 55 32.46 29.19 -20.55
N LYS A 56 32.41 30.01 -19.49
CA LYS A 56 31.35 29.94 -18.45
C LYS A 56 29.93 29.80 -19.00
N THR A 57 29.54 30.68 -19.93
CA THR A 57 28.20 30.68 -20.53
C THR A 57 27.95 29.42 -21.37
N TYR A 58 28.97 28.96 -22.09
CA TYR A 58 28.89 27.71 -22.85
C TYR A 58 28.71 26.52 -21.90
N THR A 59 29.46 26.44 -20.79
CA THR A 59 29.31 25.36 -19.80
C THR A 59 27.93 25.36 -19.13
N ILE A 60 27.44 26.52 -18.68
CA ILE A 60 26.19 26.62 -17.91
C ILE A 60 24.94 26.57 -18.80
N THR A 61 24.89 27.39 -19.87
CA THR A 61 23.72 27.51 -20.75
C THR A 61 23.85 26.58 -21.96
N GLY A 62 25.02 26.49 -22.57
CA GLY A 62 25.25 25.71 -23.78
C GLY A 62 25.27 26.52 -25.07
N GLY A 63 25.42 25.80 -26.18
CA GLY A 63 25.31 26.31 -27.55
C GLY A 63 23.89 26.21 -28.12
N GLU A 64 23.73 26.62 -29.38
CA GLU A 64 22.45 26.60 -30.09
C GLU A 64 22.00 25.19 -30.50
N HIS A 65 22.95 24.27 -30.68
CA HIS A 65 22.63 22.88 -31.03
C HIS A 65 22.25 22.07 -29.80
N TYR A 66 21.36 21.09 -30.00
CA TYR A 66 20.89 20.23 -28.92
C TYR A 66 22.02 19.50 -28.18
N ALA A 67 23.02 19.00 -28.91
CA ALA A 67 24.19 18.33 -28.34
C ALA A 67 25.05 19.26 -27.45
N ASP A 68 25.01 20.56 -27.72
CA ASP A 68 25.79 21.58 -27.02
C ASP A 68 25.07 22.16 -25.80
N ARG A 69 23.85 21.69 -25.48
CA ARG A 69 23.12 22.09 -24.28
C ARG A 69 24.00 21.96 -23.04
N GLY A 70 24.06 23.04 -22.26
CA GLY A 70 24.89 23.12 -21.06
C GLY A 70 24.22 22.46 -19.85
N ILE A 71 24.74 22.80 -18.67
CA ILE A 71 24.32 22.19 -17.41
C ILE A 71 22.85 22.49 -17.09
N ILE A 72 22.38 23.75 -17.15
CA ILE A 72 21.01 24.09 -16.73
C ILE A 72 19.94 23.29 -17.50
N PRO A 73 19.90 23.28 -18.85
CA PRO A 73 18.87 22.52 -19.55
C PRO A 73 18.96 21.01 -19.26
N ARG A 74 20.16 20.45 -19.03
CA ARG A 74 20.33 19.04 -18.65
C ARG A 74 19.81 18.76 -17.24
N VAL A 75 20.10 19.64 -16.27
CA VAL A 75 19.53 19.56 -14.91
C VAL A 75 18.01 19.53 -14.98
N LEU A 76 17.40 20.43 -15.76
CA LEU A 76 15.94 20.46 -15.92
C LEU A 76 15.42 19.14 -16.50
N SER A 77 15.98 18.66 -17.63
CA SER A 77 15.58 17.37 -18.21
C SER A 77 15.71 16.22 -17.21
N THR A 78 16.83 16.11 -16.50
CA THR A 78 17.07 15.04 -15.51
C THR A 78 16.09 15.11 -14.33
N ILE A 79 15.76 16.31 -13.83
CA ILE A 79 14.79 16.46 -12.72
C ILE A 79 13.42 15.91 -13.14
N PHE A 80 12.93 16.30 -14.31
CA PHE A 80 11.61 15.85 -14.79
C PHE A 80 11.62 14.36 -15.15
N GLU A 81 12.70 13.83 -15.71
CA GLU A 81 12.86 12.38 -15.91
C GLU A 81 12.80 11.61 -14.58
N GLU A 82 13.42 12.13 -13.52
CA GLU A 82 13.39 11.48 -12.20
C GLU A 82 12.00 11.56 -11.54
N PHE A 83 11.23 12.63 -11.78
CA PHE A 83 9.84 12.72 -11.33
C PHE A 83 8.99 11.58 -11.92
N GLU A 84 9.19 11.26 -13.20
CA GLU A 84 8.48 10.17 -13.88
C GLU A 84 8.90 8.78 -13.36
N LYS A 85 10.19 8.60 -13.01
CA LYS A 85 10.72 7.34 -12.48
C LYS A 85 10.24 7.01 -11.06
N ARG A 86 9.76 7.99 -10.29
CA ARG A 86 9.38 7.85 -8.88
C ARG A 86 7.87 8.11 -8.64
N PRO A 87 6.96 7.26 -9.15
CA PRO A 87 5.50 7.53 -9.14
C PRO A 87 4.85 7.55 -7.74
N ASN A 88 5.56 7.06 -6.72
CA ASN A 88 5.09 7.07 -5.32
C ASN A 88 5.33 8.42 -4.62
N MET A 89 5.99 9.37 -5.29
CA MET A 89 6.27 10.70 -4.78
C MET A 89 5.49 11.75 -5.57
N ARG A 90 5.10 12.83 -4.89
CA ARG A 90 4.52 14.01 -5.55
C ARG A 90 5.57 15.10 -5.56
N TYR A 91 5.80 15.68 -6.73
CA TYR A 91 6.77 16.74 -6.93
C TYR A 91 6.06 18.02 -7.38
N SER A 92 6.57 19.15 -6.91
CA SER A 92 6.25 20.48 -7.43
C SER A 92 7.59 21.15 -7.72
N CYS A 93 7.77 21.64 -8.94
CA CYS A 93 9.00 22.31 -9.37
C CYS A 93 8.73 23.81 -9.49
N TYR A 94 9.54 24.60 -8.79
CA TYR A 94 9.48 26.06 -8.84
C TYR A 94 10.81 26.62 -9.33
N ILE A 95 10.75 27.60 -10.23
CA ILE A 95 11.91 28.20 -10.87
C ILE A 95 11.88 29.72 -10.64
N SER A 96 13.02 30.24 -10.24
CA SER A 96 13.34 31.67 -10.21
C SER A 96 14.62 31.87 -10.99
N TYR A 97 14.73 32.99 -11.73
CA TYR A 97 15.92 33.32 -12.49
C TYR A 97 16.23 34.81 -12.31
N LEU A 98 17.43 35.11 -11.79
CA LEU A 98 17.84 36.48 -11.48
C LEU A 98 19.17 36.83 -12.15
N GLU A 99 19.38 38.13 -12.32
CA GLU A 99 20.64 38.72 -12.75
C GLU A 99 21.12 39.73 -11.71
N ILE A 100 22.41 39.66 -11.37
CA ILE A 100 23.09 40.69 -10.56
C ILE A 100 23.84 41.60 -11.51
N TYR A 101 23.33 42.81 -11.71
CA TYR A 101 23.93 43.83 -12.55
C TYR A 101 24.21 45.10 -11.75
N ASN A 102 25.48 45.53 -11.75
CA ASN A 102 25.94 46.73 -11.04
C ASN A 102 25.49 46.75 -9.55
N GLU A 103 25.70 45.64 -8.83
CA GLU A 103 25.28 45.44 -7.42
C GLU A 103 23.76 45.59 -7.17
N ASN A 104 22.93 45.47 -8.21
CA ASN A 104 21.48 45.37 -8.08
C ASN A 104 21.02 44.03 -8.62
N VAL A 105 19.94 43.50 -8.03
CA VAL A 105 19.37 42.20 -8.42
C VAL A 105 18.08 42.42 -9.18
N TYR A 106 17.90 41.70 -10.27
CA TYR A 106 16.79 41.83 -11.19
C TYR A 106 16.18 40.46 -11.48
N ASP A 107 14.85 40.38 -11.54
CA ASP A 107 14.14 39.17 -11.96
C ASP A 107 14.11 39.07 -13.50
N LEU A 108 14.66 37.99 -14.03
CA LEU A 108 14.70 37.71 -15.46
C LEU A 108 13.40 37.07 -15.98
N LEU A 109 12.52 36.59 -15.10
CA LEU A 109 11.26 35.94 -15.47
C LEU A 109 10.05 36.88 -15.38
N ASP A 110 10.22 38.10 -14.87
CA ASP A 110 9.15 39.09 -14.87
C ASP A 110 8.82 39.52 -16.32
N ARG A 111 7.60 39.19 -16.74
CA ARG A 111 7.08 39.51 -18.08
C ARG A 111 6.89 41.01 -18.30
N SER A 112 6.82 41.80 -17.22
CA SER A 112 6.68 43.27 -17.27
C SER A 112 7.91 43.97 -17.84
N HIS A 113 9.06 43.27 -17.85
CA HIS A 113 10.35 43.75 -18.31
C HIS A 113 10.51 43.73 -19.84
N THR A 114 9.63 43.00 -20.55
CA THR A 114 9.65 42.93 -22.02
C THR A 114 9.59 44.36 -22.60
N ASP A 115 10.54 44.68 -23.47
CA ASP A 115 10.68 45.99 -24.14
C ASP A 115 11.01 47.20 -23.24
N ARG A 116 11.44 46.98 -21.98
CA ARG A 116 11.89 48.06 -21.07
C ARG A 116 13.39 47.99 -20.78
N PRO A 117 14.08 49.13 -20.64
CA PRO A 117 15.48 49.15 -20.25
C PRO A 117 15.64 48.68 -18.79
N ILE A 118 16.76 48.00 -18.48
CA ILE A 118 17.03 47.39 -17.16
C ILE A 118 17.00 48.41 -16.01
N GLU A 119 17.27 49.69 -16.29
CA GLU A 119 17.20 50.78 -15.31
C GLU A 119 15.77 51.05 -14.79
N GLU A 120 14.75 50.68 -15.56
CA GLU A 120 13.33 50.82 -15.18
C GLU A 120 12.77 49.58 -14.49
N TRP A 121 13.54 48.50 -14.42
CA TRP A 121 13.09 47.24 -13.83
C TRP A 121 12.99 47.34 -12.32
N THR A 122 12.05 46.58 -11.75
CA THR A 122 11.90 46.52 -10.29
C THR A 122 13.06 45.73 -9.71
N LYS A 123 13.77 46.34 -8.76
CA LYS A 123 14.88 45.67 -8.07
C LYS A 123 14.35 44.62 -7.10
N VAL A 124 14.98 43.45 -7.14
CA VAL A 124 14.83 42.42 -6.12
C VAL A 124 15.60 42.85 -4.88
N LEU A 125 14.95 42.75 -3.72
CA LEU A 125 15.54 43.11 -2.43
C LEU A 125 15.89 41.84 -1.65
N LEU A 126 17.09 41.80 -1.10
CA LEU A 126 17.51 40.77 -0.15
C LEU A 126 17.14 41.24 1.26
N MET A 127 16.49 40.38 2.02
CA MET A 127 16.13 40.62 3.42
C MET A 127 16.51 39.40 4.25
N ASP A 128 17.08 39.63 5.42
CA ASP A 128 17.26 38.58 6.43
C ASP A 128 15.95 38.47 7.22
N ASP A 129 15.48 37.26 7.52
CA ASP A 129 14.39 37.04 8.46
C ASP A 129 14.87 37.02 9.93
N ASP A 130 13.93 36.80 10.84
CA ASP A 130 14.19 36.74 12.27
C ASP A 130 15.07 35.55 12.68
N GLU A 131 15.20 34.52 11.83
CA GLU A 131 16.04 33.33 12.03
C GLU A 131 17.44 33.49 11.39
N GLY A 132 17.63 34.55 10.61
CA GLY A 132 18.88 34.87 9.91
C GLY A 132 19.00 34.23 8.52
N ASP A 133 17.92 33.67 8.00
CA ASP A 133 17.80 33.13 6.65
C ASP A 133 17.47 34.25 5.64
N MET A 134 17.99 34.09 4.43
CA MET A 134 17.90 35.11 3.38
C MET A 134 16.66 34.88 2.52
N HIS A 135 15.87 35.95 2.38
CA HIS A 135 14.67 35.99 1.53
C HIS A 135 14.80 37.03 0.43
N PHE A 136 14.25 36.69 -0.74
CA PHE A 136 14.16 37.60 -1.87
C PHE A 136 12.75 38.18 -1.96
N ARG A 137 12.64 39.50 -1.97
CA ARG A 137 11.39 40.20 -2.26
C ARG A 137 11.39 40.72 -3.67
N ASN A 138 10.25 40.58 -4.35
CA ASN A 138 10.04 40.89 -5.76
C ASN A 138 10.79 39.95 -6.72
N LEU A 139 11.28 38.80 -6.24
CA LEU A 139 11.73 37.73 -7.11
C LEU A 139 10.54 36.80 -7.39
N GLY A 140 10.18 36.66 -8.66
CA GLY A 140 9.13 35.75 -9.09
C GLY A 140 9.54 34.30 -8.88
N VAL A 141 8.59 33.51 -8.38
CA VAL A 141 8.70 32.06 -8.20
C VAL A 141 7.62 31.44 -9.08
N PHE A 142 8.04 30.76 -10.15
CA PHE A 142 7.14 30.25 -11.17
C PHE A 142 7.10 28.72 -11.11
N GLU A 143 5.91 28.15 -11.00
CA GLU A 143 5.73 26.70 -11.07
C GLU A 143 5.92 26.22 -12.51
N ALA A 144 6.69 25.15 -12.69
CA ALA A 144 6.82 24.43 -13.94
C ALA A 144 6.22 23.04 -13.78
N ILE A 145 5.13 22.76 -14.49
CA ILE A 145 4.44 21.46 -14.42
C ILE A 145 5.05 20.41 -15.36
N SER A 146 5.91 20.82 -16.30
CA SER A 146 6.59 19.95 -17.25
C SER A 146 7.99 20.44 -17.61
N GLU A 147 8.80 19.55 -18.20
CA GLU A 147 10.12 19.89 -18.74
C GLU A 147 10.03 21.04 -19.75
N GLU A 148 9.03 21.01 -20.62
CA GLU A 148 8.81 22.04 -21.64
C GLU A 148 8.59 23.42 -21.02
N GLU A 149 7.77 23.52 -19.97
CA GLU A 149 7.54 24.78 -19.28
C GLU A 149 8.80 25.30 -18.57
N ALA A 150 9.57 24.40 -17.94
CA ALA A 150 10.83 24.75 -17.31
C ALA A 150 11.85 25.28 -18.32
N LEU A 151 11.97 24.64 -19.48
CA LEU A 151 12.84 25.10 -20.57
C LEU A 151 12.34 26.42 -21.17
N ASN A 152 11.02 26.65 -21.24
CA ASN A 152 10.45 27.92 -21.69
C ASN A 152 10.78 29.07 -20.72
N LEU A 153 10.76 28.84 -19.41
CA LEU A 153 11.20 29.83 -18.41
C LEU A 153 12.70 30.15 -18.55
N LEU A 154 13.54 29.12 -18.75
CA LEU A 154 14.96 29.32 -19.03
C LEU A 154 15.17 30.17 -20.30
N PHE A 155 14.43 29.87 -21.37
CA PHE A 155 14.51 30.61 -22.63
C PHE A 155 14.08 32.08 -22.45
N LEU A 156 12.96 32.32 -21.75
CA LEU A 156 12.49 33.67 -21.41
C LEU A 156 13.57 34.48 -20.68
N GLY A 157 14.15 33.92 -19.62
CA GLY A 157 15.18 34.62 -18.86
C GLY A 157 16.46 34.88 -19.67
N ASN A 158 16.84 33.95 -20.56
CA ASN A 158 17.96 34.16 -21.47
C ASN A 158 17.70 35.27 -22.48
N MET A 159 16.47 35.39 -23.02
CA MET A 159 16.10 36.50 -23.89
C MET A 159 16.20 37.84 -23.18
N ASN A 160 15.67 37.93 -21.95
CA ASN A 160 15.72 39.14 -21.14
C ASN A 160 17.15 39.56 -20.76
N ARG A 161 18.05 38.58 -20.55
CA ARG A 161 19.49 38.84 -20.33
C ARG A 161 20.18 39.38 -21.58
N VAL A 162 19.85 38.88 -22.77
CA VAL A 162 20.49 39.36 -24.01
C VAL A 162 20.04 40.78 -24.36
N THR A 163 18.77 41.11 -24.12
CA THR A 163 18.25 42.45 -24.40
C THR A 163 18.83 43.51 -23.45
N SER A 164 19.14 43.16 -22.20
CA SER A 164 19.81 44.05 -21.24
C SER A 164 21.28 44.34 -21.61
N ASP A 165 21.99 43.39 -22.22
CA ASP A 165 23.39 43.55 -22.65
C ASP A 165 23.56 44.59 -23.79
N THR A 166 22.54 44.81 -24.62
CA THR A 166 22.68 45.48 -25.93
C THR A 166 23.06 46.98 -25.91
N PRO A 167 22.59 47.86 -24.99
CA PRO A 167 22.92 49.29 -25.05
C PRO A 167 24.26 49.67 -24.40
N MET A 168 24.61 49.07 -23.26
CA MET A 168 25.75 49.52 -22.45
C MET A 168 27.05 48.77 -22.76
N ASN A 169 27.00 47.47 -23.13
CA ASN A 169 28.20 46.73 -23.52
C ASN A 169 28.82 47.27 -24.81
N GLN A 170 28.02 47.77 -25.75
CA GLN A 170 28.56 48.43 -26.95
C GLN A 170 29.36 49.70 -26.60
N VAL A 171 28.94 50.45 -25.60
CA VAL A 171 29.66 51.64 -25.09
C VAL A 171 30.91 51.25 -24.30
N ILE A 172 30.84 50.22 -23.45
CA ILE A 172 31.98 49.75 -22.67
C ILE A 172 33.07 49.09 -23.55
N LEU A 173 32.67 48.30 -24.56
CA LEU A 173 33.59 47.72 -25.53
C LEU A 173 34.25 48.78 -26.43
N SER A 174 33.49 49.81 -26.83
CA SER A 174 34.05 50.95 -27.59
C SER A 174 34.90 51.90 -26.74
N LEU A 175 34.72 51.93 -25.41
CA LEU A 175 35.63 52.61 -24.48
C LEU A 175 36.88 51.79 -24.13
N ARG A 176 36.79 50.45 -24.13
CA ARG A 176 37.96 49.57 -23.96
C ARG A 176 38.94 49.64 -25.12
N SER A 177 38.47 49.82 -26.37
CA SER A 177 39.38 49.97 -27.53
C SER A 177 40.20 51.27 -27.50
N LYS A 178 39.87 52.23 -26.63
CA LYS A 178 40.54 53.54 -26.54
C LYS A 178 41.43 53.75 -25.30
N ARG A 179 41.59 52.76 -24.41
CA ARG A 179 42.44 52.91 -23.21
C ARG A 179 43.66 51.99 -23.22
N ASN A 180 44.58 52.27 -24.13
CA ASN A 180 46.01 52.11 -23.85
C ASN A 180 46.53 53.38 -23.16
N ALA A 181 46.20 53.58 -21.87
CA ALA A 181 46.88 54.57 -21.03
C ALA A 181 46.52 54.39 -19.54
N VAL A 182 47.55 54.07 -18.76
CA VAL A 182 47.69 54.23 -17.30
C VAL A 182 46.91 53.27 -16.39
N SER A 183 47.69 52.33 -15.87
CA SER A 183 47.42 51.50 -14.68
C SER A 183 46.94 52.34 -13.49
N LYS A 184 45.65 52.26 -13.17
CA LYS A 184 45.14 52.42 -11.80
C LYS A 184 44.39 51.14 -11.45
N THR A 185 45.00 50.36 -10.56
CA THR A 185 44.39 49.22 -9.89
C THR A 185 43.15 49.68 -9.13
N TYR A 186 41.98 49.45 -9.71
CA TYR A 186 40.72 49.49 -8.97
C TYR A 186 40.67 48.24 -8.09
N HIS A 187 40.95 48.41 -6.81
CA HIS A 187 40.70 47.38 -5.81
C HIS A 187 39.19 47.34 -5.53
N VAL A 188 38.48 46.39 -6.14
CA VAL A 188 37.09 46.08 -5.79
C VAL A 188 37.12 45.34 -4.44
N PRO A 189 36.56 45.89 -3.37
CA PRO A 189 36.54 45.21 -2.08
C PRO A 189 35.47 44.10 -2.12
N TYR A 190 35.88 42.87 -2.43
CA TYR A 190 35.02 41.68 -2.51
C TYR A 190 34.41 41.21 -1.17
N ARG A 191 34.63 41.94 -0.07
CA ARG A 191 34.10 41.56 1.25
C ARG A 191 32.61 41.88 1.44
N ASN A 192 31.98 42.66 0.54
CA ASN A 192 30.59 43.13 0.65
C ASN A 192 29.85 43.12 -0.71
N SER A 193 30.03 42.10 -1.56
CA SER A 193 29.34 42.05 -2.87
C SER A 193 27.97 41.39 -2.75
N MET A 194 26.98 41.84 -3.52
CA MET A 194 25.67 41.20 -3.59
C MET A 194 25.77 39.72 -3.98
N LEU A 195 26.74 39.36 -4.82
CA LEU A 195 27.01 37.98 -5.21
C LEU A 195 27.38 37.10 -4.01
N THR A 196 28.27 37.59 -3.13
CA THR A 196 28.65 36.86 -1.92
C THR A 196 27.50 36.75 -0.91
N SER A 197 26.59 37.73 -0.90
CA SER A 197 25.36 37.67 -0.08
C SER A 197 24.42 36.58 -0.60
N VAL A 198 24.12 36.58 -1.90
CA VAL A 198 23.26 35.56 -2.54
C VAL A 198 23.83 34.15 -2.35
N LEU A 199 25.16 33.99 -2.43
CA LEU A 199 25.83 32.69 -2.32
C LEU A 199 26.16 32.29 -0.88
N ARG A 200 25.74 33.05 0.14
CA ARG A 200 26.08 32.78 1.55
C ARG A 200 25.67 31.38 1.99
N GLY A 201 24.49 30.91 1.59
CA GLY A 201 24.02 29.54 1.88
C GLY A 201 24.82 28.46 1.15
N SER A 202 25.30 28.75 -0.06
CA SER A 202 26.08 27.81 -0.89
C SER A 202 27.57 27.74 -0.51
N LEU A 203 28.12 28.81 0.06
CA LEU A 203 29.53 28.96 0.43
C LEU A 203 29.70 28.85 1.96
N GLY A 204 29.44 27.66 2.51
CA GLY A 204 29.64 27.38 3.95
C GLY A 204 28.37 27.05 4.74
N GLY A 205 27.20 27.01 4.10
CA GLY A 205 25.94 26.59 4.72
C GLY A 205 25.56 25.13 4.45
N ASN A 206 24.31 24.80 4.73
CA ASN A 206 23.72 23.50 4.41
C ASN A 206 23.52 23.37 2.89
N CYS A 207 24.58 23.02 2.14
CA CYS A 207 24.52 22.87 0.69
C CYS A 207 25.65 21.99 0.16
N LYS A 208 25.32 21.07 -0.77
CA LYS A 208 26.31 20.39 -1.60
C LYS A 208 26.65 21.27 -2.79
N SER A 209 27.88 21.76 -2.84
CA SER A 209 28.33 22.71 -3.86
C SER A 209 29.39 22.10 -4.76
N VAL A 210 29.23 22.31 -6.07
CA VAL A 210 30.22 21.96 -7.09
C VAL A 210 30.65 23.22 -7.82
N PHE A 211 31.97 23.40 -7.95
CA PHE A 211 32.57 24.53 -8.64
C PHE A 211 33.28 24.07 -9.90
N ILE A 212 33.00 24.71 -11.02
CA ILE A 212 33.59 24.43 -12.32
C ILE A 212 34.50 25.60 -12.71
N ALA A 213 35.81 25.34 -12.77
CA ALA A 213 36.79 26.30 -13.24
C ALA A 213 36.86 26.26 -14.77
N THR A 214 36.60 27.39 -15.42
CA THR A 214 36.79 27.56 -16.87
C THR A 214 38.03 28.42 -17.11
N LEU A 215 38.96 27.92 -17.92
CA LEU A 215 40.28 28.51 -18.13
C LEU A 215 40.50 28.87 -19.60
N ASN A 216 41.35 29.85 -19.87
CA ASN A 216 41.79 30.17 -21.22
C ASN A 216 43.28 29.78 -21.36
N PRO A 217 43.64 28.87 -22.28
CA PRO A 217 45.02 28.39 -22.43
C PRO A 217 45.95 29.39 -23.15
N GLU A 218 45.43 30.46 -23.74
CA GLU A 218 46.24 31.45 -24.45
C GLU A 218 47.20 32.20 -23.48
N SER A 219 48.41 32.48 -23.96
CA SER A 219 49.50 33.05 -23.15
C SER A 219 49.12 34.34 -22.42
N ASP A 220 48.28 35.15 -23.05
CA ASP A 220 47.86 36.46 -22.56
C ASP A 220 46.93 36.36 -21.35
N PHE A 221 46.34 35.18 -21.15
CA PHE A 221 45.33 34.90 -20.13
C PHE A 221 45.80 33.88 -19.07
N VAL A 222 47.04 33.40 -19.17
CA VAL A 222 47.61 32.44 -18.21
C VAL A 222 47.59 32.99 -16.78
N ASP A 223 47.90 34.27 -16.57
CA ASP A 223 47.95 34.87 -15.24
C ASP A 223 46.53 34.98 -14.61
N GLU A 224 45.50 35.21 -15.44
CA GLU A 224 44.09 35.16 -15.03
C GLU A 224 43.66 33.72 -14.70
N SER A 225 44.03 32.75 -15.54
CA SER A 225 43.77 31.32 -15.32
C SER A 225 44.42 30.79 -14.04
N ILE A 226 45.67 31.16 -13.75
CA ILE A 226 46.35 30.86 -12.48
C ILE A 226 45.57 31.44 -11.30
N SER A 227 45.05 32.66 -11.44
CA SER A 227 44.25 33.31 -10.39
C SER A 227 42.92 32.58 -10.14
N THR A 228 42.25 32.13 -11.21
CA THR A 228 41.08 31.24 -11.14
C THR A 228 41.41 29.95 -10.40
N CYS A 229 42.49 29.26 -10.76
CA CYS A 229 42.87 28.01 -10.08
C CYS A 229 43.14 28.22 -8.58
N ARG A 230 43.86 29.28 -8.20
CA ARG A 230 44.10 29.62 -6.79
C ARG A 230 42.82 29.95 -6.03
N PHE A 231 41.85 30.59 -6.66
CA PHE A 231 40.54 30.84 -6.05
C PHE A 231 39.81 29.52 -5.79
N MET A 232 39.78 28.64 -6.79
CA MET A 232 39.08 27.35 -6.71
C MET A 232 39.68 26.41 -5.67
N GLN A 233 41.02 26.37 -5.53
CA GLN A 233 41.65 25.61 -4.46
C GLN A 233 41.26 26.11 -3.07
N ARG A 234 41.17 27.43 -2.87
CA ARG A 234 40.68 27.97 -1.60
C ARG A 234 39.22 27.61 -1.34
N CYS A 235 38.38 27.56 -2.36
CA CYS A 235 37.00 27.07 -2.22
C CYS A 235 36.95 25.59 -1.82
N SER A 236 37.87 24.76 -2.31
CA SER A 236 37.93 23.34 -1.94
C SER A 236 38.36 23.06 -0.49
N GLU A 237 38.96 24.04 0.19
CA GLU A 237 39.32 23.95 1.61
C GLU A 237 38.15 24.24 2.55
N VAL A 238 37.02 24.76 2.02
CA VAL A 238 35.84 25.09 2.83
C VAL A 238 35.07 23.82 3.15
N THR A 239 34.97 23.50 4.45
CA THR A 239 34.13 22.40 4.95
C THR A 239 32.70 22.87 5.15
N VAL A 240 31.73 22.11 4.63
CA VAL A 240 30.29 22.36 4.78
C VAL A 240 29.65 21.27 5.64
N ASP A 241 28.65 21.64 6.45
CA ASP A 241 27.80 20.69 7.16
C ASP A 241 26.47 20.57 6.43
N VAL A 242 26.17 19.37 5.93
CA VAL A 242 25.08 19.13 4.96
C VAL A 242 24.02 18.24 5.60
N ALA A 243 22.80 18.73 5.64
CA ALA A 243 21.62 18.10 6.21
C ALA A 243 20.48 18.00 5.19
N VAL A 244 19.67 16.95 5.31
CA VAL A 244 18.45 16.79 4.51
C VAL A 244 17.39 17.75 5.03
N ASN A 245 16.82 18.55 4.13
CA ASN A 245 15.68 19.40 4.45
C ASN A 245 14.42 18.52 4.52
N SER A 246 13.79 18.49 5.69
CA SER A 246 12.51 17.84 5.88
C SER A 246 11.57 18.82 6.56
N GLU A 247 10.64 19.37 5.78
CA GLU A 247 9.50 20.08 6.35
C GLU A 247 8.32 19.12 6.42
N VAL A 248 7.80 18.96 7.63
CA VAL A 248 6.53 18.28 7.84
C VAL A 248 5.44 19.33 7.69
N ASP A 249 4.78 19.35 6.53
CA ASP A 249 3.58 20.17 6.31
C ASP A 249 2.45 19.67 7.25
N THR A 250 2.42 20.26 8.45
CA THR A 250 1.47 19.91 9.49
C THR A 250 0.03 20.20 9.08
N GLU A 251 -0.20 21.21 8.24
CA GLU A 251 -1.53 21.56 7.76
C GLU A 251 -2.07 20.52 6.78
N LYS A 252 -1.29 20.09 5.79
CA LYS A 252 -1.71 19.00 4.88
C LYS A 252 -1.87 17.67 5.62
N ARG A 253 -1.03 17.40 6.62
CA ARG A 253 -1.22 16.22 7.48
C ARG A 253 -2.51 16.30 8.28
N LEU A 254 -2.83 17.47 8.83
CA LEU A 254 -4.07 17.71 9.55
C LEU A 254 -5.28 17.49 8.62
N GLU A 255 -5.27 18.08 7.43
CA GLU A 255 -6.35 17.90 6.43
C GLU A 255 -6.55 16.41 6.05
N THR A 256 -5.45 15.67 5.89
CA THR A 256 -5.50 14.23 5.58
C THR A 256 -6.10 13.44 6.74
N VAL A 257 -5.67 13.73 7.97
CA VAL A 257 -6.19 13.10 9.19
C VAL A 257 -7.68 13.39 9.37
N GLU A 258 -8.11 14.62 9.10
CA GLU A 258 -9.53 15.01 9.16
C GLU A 258 -10.37 14.22 8.15
N LYS A 259 -9.90 14.06 6.91
CA LYS A 259 -10.59 13.25 5.89
C LYS A 259 -10.71 11.79 6.30
N VAL A 260 -9.64 11.19 6.81
CA VAL A 260 -9.64 9.79 7.26
C VAL A 260 -10.56 9.60 8.47
N ASN A 261 -10.56 10.54 9.42
CA ASN A 261 -11.47 10.48 10.57
C ASN A 261 -12.94 10.56 10.14
N ALA A 262 -13.28 11.43 9.19
CA ALA A 262 -14.64 11.54 8.67
C ALA A 262 -15.10 10.24 7.97
N GLU A 263 -14.21 9.56 7.25
CA GLU A 263 -14.49 8.27 6.61
C GLU A 263 -14.65 7.13 7.64
N LEU A 264 -13.81 7.14 8.67
CA LEU A 264 -13.88 6.19 9.78
C LEU A 264 -15.19 6.35 10.56
N GLU A 265 -15.61 7.58 10.84
CA GLU A 265 -16.88 7.87 11.51
C GLU A 265 -18.08 7.38 10.70
N ARG A 266 -18.08 7.57 9.38
CA ARG A 266 -19.13 7.04 8.49
C ARG A 266 -19.19 5.53 8.56
N THR A 267 -18.05 4.86 8.41
CA THR A 267 -17.99 3.39 8.42
C THR A 267 -18.41 2.84 9.78
N ASN A 268 -18.01 3.50 10.87
CA ASN A 268 -18.40 3.08 12.21
C ASN A 268 -19.92 3.23 12.45
N ALA A 269 -20.52 4.32 11.96
CA ALA A 269 -21.97 4.51 12.02
C ALA A 269 -22.73 3.44 11.22
N GLU A 270 -22.25 3.10 10.02
CA GLU A 270 -22.82 2.02 9.19
C GLU A 270 -22.73 0.66 9.87
N LEU A 271 -21.58 0.33 10.47
CA LEU A 271 -21.39 -0.92 11.21
C LEU A 271 -22.29 -1.00 12.45
N GLN A 272 -22.44 0.10 13.19
CA GLN A 272 -23.35 0.18 14.33
C GLN A 272 -24.82 -0.02 13.92
N ALA A 273 -25.27 0.63 12.84
CA ALA A 273 -26.62 0.45 12.31
C ALA A 273 -26.88 -1.01 11.88
N ARG A 274 -25.87 -1.64 11.26
CA ARG A 274 -25.94 -3.05 10.87
C ARG A 274 -26.03 -3.99 12.08
N ALA A 275 -25.28 -3.70 13.15
CA ALA A 275 -25.31 -4.48 14.39
C ALA A 275 -26.70 -4.45 15.04
N VAL A 276 -27.30 -3.25 15.19
CA VAL A 276 -28.66 -3.10 15.77
C VAL A 276 -29.70 -3.86 14.95
N LYS A 277 -29.59 -3.82 13.61
CA LYS A 277 -30.51 -4.56 12.74
C LYS A 277 -30.39 -6.07 12.96
N LEU A 278 -29.17 -6.59 13.05
CA LEU A 278 -28.93 -8.01 13.34
C LEU A 278 -29.47 -8.44 14.70
N GLU A 279 -29.29 -7.62 15.74
CA GLU A 279 -29.85 -7.90 17.07
C GLU A 279 -31.38 -8.01 17.04
N ASN A 280 -32.06 -7.06 16.39
CA ASN A 280 -33.52 -7.10 16.22
C ASN A 280 -33.97 -8.34 15.42
N ASP A 281 -33.23 -8.71 14.37
CA ASP A 281 -33.54 -9.90 13.56
C ASP A 281 -33.42 -11.19 14.39
N ILE A 282 -32.38 -11.29 15.23
CA ILE A 282 -32.18 -12.43 16.15
C ILE A 282 -33.33 -12.51 17.17
N GLU A 283 -33.69 -11.39 17.78
CA GLU A 283 -34.78 -11.34 18.76
C GLU A 283 -36.12 -11.73 18.14
N THR A 284 -36.38 -11.24 16.92
CA THR A 284 -37.58 -11.58 16.15
C THR A 284 -37.63 -13.08 15.83
N GLN A 285 -36.51 -13.67 15.43
CA GLN A 285 -36.41 -15.11 15.18
C GLN A 285 -36.65 -15.91 16.46
N ALA A 286 -36.03 -15.53 17.58
CA ALA A 286 -36.22 -16.19 18.88
C ALA A 286 -37.70 -16.20 19.30
N LEU A 287 -38.40 -15.08 19.13
CA LEU A 287 -39.84 -14.98 19.42
C LEU A 287 -40.67 -15.89 18.51
N GLN A 288 -40.33 -15.98 17.21
CA GLN A 288 -41.00 -16.89 16.28
C GLN A 288 -40.77 -18.36 16.65
N PHE A 289 -39.55 -18.72 17.05
CA PHE A 289 -39.24 -20.07 17.53
C PHE A 289 -40.04 -20.41 18.79
N ALA A 290 -40.09 -19.52 19.78
CA ALA A 290 -40.87 -19.73 21.00
C ALA A 290 -42.38 -19.94 20.71
N LYS A 291 -42.96 -19.14 19.80
CA LYS A 291 -44.35 -19.32 19.36
C LYS A 291 -44.59 -20.68 18.71
N LYS A 292 -43.68 -21.12 17.84
CA LYS A 292 -43.76 -22.44 17.19
C LYS A 292 -43.64 -23.57 18.20
N GLU A 293 -42.75 -23.44 19.19
CA GLU A 293 -42.58 -24.43 20.25
C GLU A 293 -43.87 -24.61 21.06
N GLU A 294 -44.54 -23.52 21.42
CA GLU A 294 -45.82 -23.56 22.15
C GLU A 294 -46.93 -24.22 21.32
N GLN A 295 -47.04 -23.88 20.03
CA GLN A 295 -47.98 -24.54 19.11
C GLN A 295 -47.72 -26.04 19.01
N TRP A 296 -46.44 -26.43 18.97
CA TRP A 296 -46.04 -27.85 18.96
C TRP A 296 -46.44 -28.56 20.26
N LYS A 297 -46.24 -27.93 21.43
CA LYS A 297 -46.66 -28.49 22.73
C LYS A 297 -48.17 -28.72 22.80
N GLN A 298 -48.96 -27.74 22.37
CA GLN A 298 -50.43 -27.86 22.33
C GLN A 298 -50.89 -29.00 21.43
N ARG A 299 -50.30 -29.09 20.23
CA ARG A 299 -50.61 -30.15 19.27
C ARG A 299 -50.19 -31.53 19.78
N LEU A 300 -49.05 -31.64 20.47
CA LEU A 300 -48.61 -32.88 21.10
C LEU A 300 -49.60 -33.33 22.18
N ALA A 301 -50.07 -32.43 23.03
CA ALA A 301 -51.06 -32.74 24.07
C ALA A 301 -52.38 -33.24 23.48
N LEU A 302 -52.89 -32.58 22.43
CA LEU A 302 -54.10 -33.02 21.71
C LEU A 302 -53.93 -34.43 21.13
N THR A 303 -52.77 -34.68 20.50
CA THR A 303 -52.47 -35.98 19.90
C THR A 303 -52.37 -37.06 20.98
N GLN A 304 -51.82 -36.74 22.16
CA GLN A 304 -51.77 -37.66 23.31
C GLN A 304 -53.18 -38.02 23.80
N GLU A 305 -54.08 -37.04 23.92
CA GLU A 305 -55.46 -37.25 24.33
C GLU A 305 -56.24 -38.12 23.31
N GLU A 306 -56.07 -37.85 22.01
CA GLU A 306 -56.64 -38.66 20.93
C GLU A 306 -56.15 -40.12 20.99
N THR A 307 -54.84 -40.32 21.19
CA THR A 307 -54.26 -41.67 21.30
C THR A 307 -54.74 -42.41 22.54
N GLN A 308 -54.95 -41.71 23.66
CA GLN A 308 -55.44 -42.29 24.90
C GLN A 308 -56.91 -42.69 24.77
N THR A 309 -57.72 -41.85 24.13
CA THR A 309 -59.12 -42.15 23.80
C THR A 309 -59.23 -43.36 22.88
N ALA A 310 -58.39 -43.44 21.83
CA ALA A 310 -58.33 -44.59 20.93
C ALA A 310 -57.91 -45.88 21.65
N LEU A 311 -56.99 -45.77 22.63
CA LEU A 311 -56.56 -46.90 23.45
C LEU A 311 -57.67 -47.41 24.37
N GLU A 312 -58.45 -46.51 24.98
CA GLU A 312 -59.60 -46.87 25.82
C GLU A 312 -60.72 -47.51 25.00
N ALA A 313 -60.99 -46.99 23.79
CA ALA A 313 -61.91 -47.59 22.84
C ALA A 313 -61.45 -49.00 22.41
N ALA A 314 -60.15 -49.18 22.15
CA ALA A 314 -59.58 -50.49 21.83
C ALA A 314 -59.63 -51.47 23.02
N LYS A 315 -59.45 -51.01 24.26
CA LYS A 315 -59.65 -51.83 25.48
C LYS A 315 -61.11 -52.24 25.66
N SER A 316 -62.05 -51.32 25.44
CA SER A 316 -63.49 -51.60 25.55
C SER A 316 -63.97 -52.58 24.47
N ALA A 317 -63.42 -52.49 23.26
CA ALA A 317 -63.65 -53.46 22.18
C ALA A 317 -63.03 -54.84 22.47
N ARG A 318 -61.97 -54.90 23.28
CA ARG A 318 -61.34 -56.14 23.75
C ARG A 318 -62.18 -56.85 24.82
N ASP A 319 -62.87 -56.12 25.68
CA ASP A 319 -63.70 -56.69 26.76
C ASP A 319 -65.02 -57.30 26.27
N GLN A 320 -65.44 -57.04 25.02
CA GLN A 320 -66.67 -57.58 24.40
C GLN A 320 -66.45 -58.82 23.52
N SER A 321 -65.23 -59.38 23.46
CA SER A 321 -64.89 -60.52 22.62
C SER A 321 -64.08 -61.58 23.38
N GLU A 322 -64.69 -62.73 23.70
CA GLU A 322 -63.94 -63.95 24.02
C GLU A 322 -63.28 -64.48 22.74
N LEU A 323 -62.08 -63.98 22.41
CA LEU A 323 -61.17 -64.69 21.50
C LEU A 323 -59.71 -64.26 21.68
N SER A 324 -58.93 -65.17 22.28
CA SER A 324 -57.48 -65.35 22.21
C SER A 324 -56.55 -64.22 22.69
N ASP A 325 -55.70 -64.58 23.65
CA ASP A 325 -54.45 -63.91 23.98
C ASP A 325 -53.68 -63.47 22.72
N LYS A 326 -53.72 -62.17 22.41
CA LYS A 326 -52.70 -61.53 21.59
C LYS A 326 -51.92 -60.54 22.43
N LYS A 327 -50.74 -61.01 22.84
CA LYS A 327 -49.60 -60.19 23.31
C LYS A 327 -49.48 -58.95 22.42
N VAL A 328 -49.52 -57.77 23.04
CA VAL A 328 -49.30 -56.49 22.37
C VAL A 328 -47.84 -56.41 21.90
N ASP A 329 -47.69 -56.04 20.64
CA ASP A 329 -46.57 -56.32 19.75
C ASP A 329 -45.41 -55.29 19.86
N TRP A 330 -44.85 -55.13 21.07
CA TRP A 330 -43.62 -54.32 21.27
C TRP A 330 -42.34 -55.04 20.79
N ILE A 331 -42.50 -56.25 20.27
CA ILE A 331 -41.41 -57.11 19.81
C ILE A 331 -41.40 -57.04 18.29
N ARG A 332 -40.40 -56.36 17.71
CA ARG A 332 -40.25 -56.32 16.25
C ARG A 332 -39.13 -57.25 15.79
N LEU A 333 -39.34 -57.86 14.62
CA LEU A 333 -38.43 -58.81 14.01
C LEU A 333 -37.41 -58.07 13.13
N PHE A 334 -36.14 -58.17 13.50
CA PHE A 334 -35.04 -57.57 12.74
C PHE A 334 -34.03 -58.62 12.32
N VAL A 335 -33.41 -58.44 11.17
CA VAL A 335 -32.25 -59.17 10.72
C VAL A 335 -31.01 -58.43 11.24
N LYS A 336 -30.27 -59.10 12.13
CA LYS A 336 -28.97 -58.62 12.61
C LYS A 336 -27.85 -59.20 11.76
N TYR A 337 -26.94 -58.35 11.29
CA TYR A 337 -25.73 -58.79 10.60
C TYR A 337 -24.56 -58.92 11.58
N GLY A 338 -23.91 -60.08 11.61
CA GLY A 338 -22.72 -60.32 12.44
C GLY A 338 -21.43 -59.77 11.82
N ARG A 339 -20.30 -59.90 12.55
CA ARG A 339 -18.96 -59.48 12.07
C ARG A 339 -18.53 -60.09 10.73
N TYR A 340 -19.09 -61.24 10.36
CA TYR A 340 -18.80 -61.97 9.12
C TYR A 340 -19.91 -61.86 8.06
N GLY A 341 -20.83 -60.91 8.19
CA GLY A 341 -21.92 -60.69 7.21
C GLY A 341 -23.02 -61.74 7.21
N LYS A 342 -23.00 -62.73 8.11
CA LYS A 342 -24.07 -63.72 8.25
C LYS A 342 -25.32 -63.05 8.87
N PRO A 343 -26.47 -63.04 8.17
CA PRO A 343 -27.71 -62.48 8.70
C PRO A 343 -28.31 -63.44 9.72
N HIS A 344 -28.88 -62.88 10.78
CA HIS A 344 -29.60 -63.64 11.77
C HIS A 344 -30.85 -62.91 12.22
N VAL A 345 -31.99 -63.59 12.20
CA VAL A 345 -33.25 -63.03 12.67
C VAL A 345 -33.24 -62.90 14.19
N ARG A 346 -33.65 -61.74 14.69
CA ARG A 346 -33.66 -61.36 16.09
C ARG A 346 -34.96 -60.68 16.44
N PHE A 347 -35.39 -60.88 17.67
CA PHE A 347 -36.32 -59.98 18.33
C PHE A 347 -35.54 -58.84 18.94
N VAL A 348 -35.99 -57.61 18.75
CA VAL A 348 -35.42 -56.40 19.34
C VAL A 348 -36.53 -55.60 20.02
N TRP A 349 -36.29 -55.18 21.25
CA TRP A 349 -37.26 -54.41 22.05
C TRP A 349 -36.53 -53.55 23.08
N CYS A 350 -37.13 -52.43 23.50
CA CYS A 350 -36.69 -51.69 24.68
C CYS A 350 -37.33 -52.29 25.94
N SER A 351 -36.63 -52.26 27.07
CA SER A 351 -37.23 -52.57 28.37
C SER A 351 -38.35 -51.58 28.70
N ALA A 352 -39.27 -51.98 29.57
CA ALA A 352 -40.46 -51.19 29.89
C ALA A 352 -40.13 -49.83 30.54
N ASP A 353 -39.01 -49.76 31.26
CA ASP A 353 -38.43 -48.55 31.85
C ASP A 353 -37.57 -47.73 30.87
N LEU A 354 -37.40 -48.22 29.63
CA LEU A 354 -36.58 -47.62 28.59
C LEU A 354 -35.07 -47.51 28.93
N GLU A 355 -34.61 -48.18 29.99
CA GLU A 355 -33.20 -48.16 30.39
C GLU A 355 -32.33 -49.08 29.52
N TYR A 356 -32.92 -50.06 28.83
CA TYR A 356 -32.18 -51.06 28.08
C TYR A 356 -32.79 -51.41 26.72
N LEU A 357 -31.95 -51.44 25.69
CA LEU A 357 -32.24 -52.07 24.41
C LEU A 357 -31.83 -53.54 24.45
N ASN A 358 -32.80 -54.43 24.26
CA ASN A 358 -32.63 -55.88 24.34
C ASN A 358 -32.77 -56.54 22.98
N TYR A 359 -32.01 -57.61 22.74
CA TYR A 359 -32.27 -58.48 21.60
C TYR A 359 -31.96 -59.95 21.88
N ARG A 360 -32.68 -60.85 21.20
CA ARG A 360 -32.49 -62.31 21.30
C ARG A 360 -32.69 -63.02 19.96
N ALA A 361 -32.17 -64.24 19.85
CA ALA A 361 -32.51 -65.12 18.72
C ALA A 361 -34.00 -65.50 18.80
N VAL A 362 -34.65 -65.66 17.65
CA VAL A 362 -36.09 -66.01 17.58
C VAL A 362 -36.41 -67.29 18.36
N GLU A 363 -35.50 -68.27 18.30
CA GLU A 363 -35.63 -69.58 18.96
C GLU A 363 -35.23 -69.57 20.45
N SER A 364 -34.71 -68.46 20.97
CA SER A 364 -34.22 -68.34 22.34
C SER A 364 -35.20 -67.58 23.22
N THR A 365 -35.43 -68.06 24.43
CA THR A 365 -36.23 -67.36 25.45
C THR A 365 -35.42 -66.32 26.23
N ASN A 366 -34.10 -66.50 26.36
CA ASN A 366 -33.23 -65.57 27.08
C ASN A 366 -32.67 -64.47 26.17
N PRO A 367 -32.50 -63.22 26.67
CA PRO A 367 -31.85 -62.14 25.94
C PRO A 367 -30.42 -62.53 25.58
N LYS A 368 -30.03 -62.30 24.32
CA LYS A 368 -28.66 -62.54 23.85
C LYS A 368 -27.72 -61.43 24.29
N ALA A 369 -28.21 -60.19 24.29
CA ALA A 369 -27.54 -59.07 24.94
C ALA A 369 -28.55 -57.99 25.32
N THR A 370 -28.15 -57.22 26.32
CA THR A 370 -28.89 -56.10 26.91
C THR A 370 -27.95 -54.90 26.90
N ILE A 371 -28.34 -53.86 26.17
CA ILE A 371 -27.54 -52.66 25.94
C ILE A 371 -28.16 -51.52 26.75
N PRO A 372 -27.46 -50.94 27.74
CA PRO A 372 -27.98 -49.76 28.44
C PRO A 372 -28.20 -48.61 27.46
N THR A 373 -29.38 -48.00 27.44
CA THR A 373 -29.70 -46.91 26.50
C THR A 373 -28.75 -45.73 26.65
N ARG A 374 -28.35 -45.40 27.89
CA ARG A 374 -27.30 -44.41 28.22
C ARG A 374 -25.92 -44.65 27.56
N SER A 375 -25.64 -45.88 27.13
CA SER A 375 -24.37 -46.20 26.46
C SER A 375 -24.40 -45.87 24.96
N ILE A 376 -25.60 -45.70 24.40
CA ILE A 376 -25.78 -45.41 22.98
C ILE A 376 -25.26 -44.01 22.67
N LYS A 377 -24.23 -43.95 21.82
CA LYS A 377 -23.60 -42.71 21.38
C LYS A 377 -24.32 -42.10 20.18
N ARG A 378 -24.77 -42.95 19.24
CA ARG A 378 -25.33 -42.51 17.97
C ARG A 378 -26.17 -43.60 17.32
N VAL A 379 -27.21 -43.19 16.58
CA VAL A 379 -27.96 -44.03 15.65
C VAL A 379 -27.67 -43.57 14.23
N CYS A 380 -27.04 -44.44 13.44
CA CYS A 380 -26.71 -44.21 12.04
C CYS A 380 -27.81 -44.79 11.14
N ILE A 381 -28.12 -44.14 10.03
CA ILE A 381 -29.17 -44.56 9.08
C ILE A 381 -28.57 -44.58 7.68
N GLY A 382 -29.05 -45.47 6.81
CA GLY A 382 -28.71 -45.40 5.39
C GLY A 382 -27.27 -45.83 5.10
N GLN A 383 -26.59 -45.03 4.28
CA GLN A 383 -25.23 -45.31 3.81
C GLN A 383 -24.15 -45.17 4.91
N GLU A 384 -24.48 -44.51 6.03
CA GLU A 384 -23.57 -44.36 7.17
C GLU A 384 -23.58 -45.60 8.10
N THR A 385 -24.35 -46.63 7.77
CA THR A 385 -24.46 -47.85 8.58
C THR A 385 -23.32 -48.82 8.31
N ARG A 386 -22.84 -49.50 9.35
CA ARG A 386 -21.89 -50.62 9.18
C ARG A 386 -22.53 -51.81 8.46
N VAL A 387 -23.86 -51.87 8.38
CA VAL A 387 -24.60 -52.80 7.53
C VAL A 387 -24.28 -52.56 6.06
N PHE A 388 -24.31 -51.31 5.60
CA PHE A 388 -24.00 -50.94 4.22
C PHE A 388 -22.56 -51.32 3.84
N GLU A 389 -21.59 -51.01 4.71
CA GLU A 389 -20.18 -51.37 4.52
C GLU A 389 -19.95 -52.89 4.39
N ARG A 390 -20.76 -53.71 5.08
CA ARG A 390 -20.57 -55.17 5.18
C ARG A 390 -21.42 -55.98 4.22
N ALA A 391 -22.64 -55.54 3.91
CA ALA A 391 -23.60 -56.30 3.11
C ALA A 391 -23.29 -56.29 1.61
N LYS A 392 -22.49 -55.32 1.13
CA LYS A 392 -22.11 -55.14 -0.30
C LYS A 392 -23.32 -55.10 -1.26
N GLN A 393 -24.51 -54.72 -0.79
CA GLN A 393 -25.73 -54.63 -1.59
C GLN A 393 -26.35 -53.22 -1.45
N PRO A 394 -26.15 -52.32 -2.43
CA PRO A 394 -26.57 -50.92 -2.32
C PRO A 394 -28.08 -50.71 -2.17
N ALA A 395 -28.88 -51.60 -2.75
CA ALA A 395 -30.34 -51.52 -2.74
C ALA A 395 -30.97 -51.66 -1.34
N ARG A 396 -30.24 -52.21 -0.36
CA ARG A 396 -30.73 -52.40 1.02
C ARG A 396 -30.40 -51.21 1.94
N ALA A 397 -29.52 -50.32 1.49
CA ALA A 397 -29.06 -49.17 2.28
C ALA A 397 -30.21 -48.33 2.87
N PRO A 398 -31.28 -47.99 2.14
CA PRO A 398 -32.36 -47.14 2.65
C PRO A 398 -33.17 -47.75 3.80
N HIS A 399 -33.00 -49.05 4.08
CA HIS A 399 -33.79 -49.80 5.05
C HIS A 399 -32.98 -50.26 6.28
N CYS A 400 -31.70 -49.91 6.34
CA CYS A 400 -30.78 -50.30 7.39
C CYS A 400 -30.57 -49.16 8.41
N PHE A 401 -30.35 -49.53 9.67
CA PHE A 401 -29.87 -48.62 10.71
C PHE A 401 -28.88 -49.33 11.64
N SER A 402 -28.03 -48.56 12.32
CA SER A 402 -27.01 -49.10 13.23
C SER A 402 -26.97 -48.29 14.52
N VAL A 403 -26.97 -48.99 15.65
CA VAL A 403 -26.87 -48.38 16.98
C VAL A 403 -25.44 -48.55 17.49
N GLU A 404 -24.73 -47.45 17.72
CA GLU A 404 -23.36 -47.44 18.27
C GLU A 404 -23.42 -47.19 19.77
N TYR A 405 -22.91 -48.11 20.60
CA TYR A 405 -23.13 -48.05 22.07
C TYR A 405 -21.91 -48.32 22.96
N GLU A 406 -20.76 -48.70 22.39
CA GLU A 406 -19.47 -48.77 23.09
C GLU A 406 -18.36 -48.55 22.03
N GLU A 407 -17.11 -48.32 22.45
CA GLU A 407 -16.00 -48.17 21.51
C GLU A 407 -15.93 -49.37 20.53
N ASN A 408 -16.16 -49.09 19.26
CA ASN A 408 -16.19 -50.04 18.15
C ASN A 408 -17.26 -51.15 18.22
N ARG A 409 -18.32 -51.00 19.03
CA ARG A 409 -19.47 -51.92 19.04
C ARG A 409 -20.70 -51.30 18.41
N THR A 410 -21.27 -52.03 17.46
CA THR A 410 -22.50 -51.65 16.77
C THR A 410 -23.52 -52.78 16.81
N LEU A 411 -24.78 -52.41 16.95
CA LEU A 411 -25.93 -53.28 16.71
C LEU A 411 -26.51 -52.92 15.35
N ASP A 412 -26.21 -53.76 14.37
CA ASP A 412 -26.49 -53.55 12.96
C ASP A 412 -27.79 -54.26 12.59
N LEU A 413 -28.85 -53.51 12.24
CA LEU A 413 -30.20 -54.02 12.09
C LEU A 413 -30.82 -53.62 10.74
N GLU A 414 -31.58 -54.56 10.19
CA GLU A 414 -32.47 -54.38 9.05
C GLU A 414 -33.83 -54.99 9.39
N ILE A 415 -34.93 -54.43 8.92
CA ILE A 415 -36.25 -55.05 9.13
C ILE A 415 -36.32 -56.33 8.30
N ALA A 416 -36.88 -57.39 8.89
CA ALA A 416 -36.92 -58.70 8.27
C ALA A 416 -37.55 -58.73 6.87
N ASP A 417 -37.11 -59.68 6.05
CA ASP A 417 -37.62 -59.88 4.70
C ASP A 417 -39.06 -60.41 4.72
N GLY A 418 -39.90 -59.89 3.82
CA GLY A 418 -41.33 -60.21 3.71
C GLY A 418 -42.27 -59.00 3.77
N GLU A 419 -41.78 -57.83 4.17
CA GLU A 419 -42.56 -56.58 4.21
C GLU A 419 -42.32 -55.68 2.98
N SER A 420 -43.31 -54.87 2.60
CA SER A 420 -43.16 -53.95 1.46
C SER A 420 -42.09 -52.87 1.74
N PRO A 421 -41.41 -52.33 0.71
CA PRO A 421 -40.36 -51.33 0.90
C PRO A 421 -40.83 -50.08 1.65
N GLU A 422 -42.06 -49.65 1.42
CA GLU A 422 -42.70 -48.52 2.09
C GLU A 422 -42.87 -48.80 3.59
N VAL A 423 -43.36 -49.99 3.94
CA VAL A 423 -43.54 -50.41 5.34
C VAL A 423 -42.20 -50.54 6.04
N LYS A 424 -41.19 -51.10 5.38
CA LYS A 424 -39.81 -51.15 5.91
C LYS A 424 -39.28 -49.74 6.15
N HIS A 425 -39.47 -48.82 5.20
CA HIS A 425 -39.00 -47.44 5.33
C HIS A 425 -39.65 -46.72 6.50
N THR A 426 -40.97 -46.78 6.63
CA THR A 426 -41.72 -46.16 7.74
C THR A 426 -41.29 -46.75 9.09
N LYS A 427 -41.28 -48.09 9.22
CA LYS A 427 -40.91 -48.75 10.48
C LYS A 427 -39.48 -48.46 10.92
N ARG A 428 -38.53 -48.35 9.97
CA ARG A 428 -37.15 -47.96 10.25
C ARG A 428 -37.09 -46.50 10.69
N GLY A 429 -37.93 -45.63 10.12
CA GLY A 429 -38.10 -44.24 10.53
C GLY A 429 -38.54 -44.16 11.99
N ASP A 430 -39.65 -44.81 12.32
CA ASP A 430 -40.20 -44.84 13.69
C ASP A 430 -39.16 -45.30 14.71
N TRP A 431 -38.43 -46.39 14.40
CA TRP A 431 -37.41 -46.92 15.31
C TRP A 431 -36.18 -46.04 15.42
N ALA A 432 -35.74 -45.44 14.32
CA ALA A 432 -34.60 -44.54 14.36
C ALA A 432 -34.93 -43.26 15.14
N GLU A 433 -36.11 -42.68 14.94
CA GLU A 433 -36.59 -41.52 15.69
C GLU A 433 -36.77 -41.84 17.17
N ALA A 434 -37.39 -42.98 17.51
CA ALA A 434 -37.56 -43.42 18.89
C ALA A 434 -36.21 -43.63 19.59
N LEU A 435 -35.24 -44.29 18.94
CA LEU A 435 -33.91 -44.49 19.51
C LEU A 435 -33.11 -43.18 19.60
N GLN A 436 -33.24 -42.27 18.63
CA GLN A 436 -32.60 -40.96 18.69
C GLN A 436 -33.18 -40.08 19.80
N PHE A 437 -34.48 -40.17 20.04
CA PHE A 437 -35.14 -39.51 21.17
C PHE A 437 -34.59 -40.04 22.49
N LEU A 438 -34.44 -41.37 22.64
CA LEU A 438 -33.85 -42.00 23.83
C LEU A 438 -32.39 -41.60 24.09
N ILE A 439 -31.62 -41.17 23.07
CA ILE A 439 -30.24 -40.66 23.25
C ILE A 439 -30.22 -39.21 23.76
N LYS A 440 -31.29 -38.44 23.50
CA LYS A 440 -31.40 -37.02 23.88
C LYS A 440 -32.07 -36.79 25.24
N LEU A 441 -32.71 -37.83 25.79
CA LEU A 441 -33.17 -37.91 27.19
C LEU A 441 -31.99 -38.24 28.10
#